data_AF-A0A383CSE5-F1
#
_entry.id   AF-A0A383CSE5-F1
#
_cell.length_a   1.000
_cell.length_b   1.000
_cell.length_c   1.000
_cell.angle_alpha   90.00
_cell.angle_beta   90.00
_cell.angle_gamma   90.00
#
_symmetry.space_group_name_H-M   'P 1'
#
loop_
_entity.id
_entity.type
_entity.pdbx_description
1 polymer ?
#
loop_
_entity_poly.entity_id
_entity_poly.type
_entity_poly.pdbx_seq_one_letter_code
_entity_poly.pdbx_strand_id
1 'polypeptide(L)'
;MKKFVSIALIFSWLMAQEDVVTLPSGARLDLPHTANIRVDTIMVQSGATFAAESPRDFSTAIATGNGTIITGQPLVSSVSSSTSDGAYNAGDTVLVTITFSENVTVTGTPQLTMETGSTDAVLNYVSGSGTATLVFRYIVASGHTSADLAYSSTTALALPESTIKIQDNLVNDGVLTLPVPGATNSLAANKALVI
;
A
#
# COMPACT_ATOMS: atom_id res chain seq x y z
N MET A 1 36.36 -11.81 -6.92
CA MET A 1 35.12 -11.24 -7.48
C MET A 1 33.99 -12.26 -7.29
N LYS A 2 33.02 -11.99 -6.41
CA LYS A 2 31.83 -12.85 -6.30
C LYS A 2 31.00 -12.64 -7.57
N LYS A 3 30.90 -13.68 -8.42
CA LYS A 3 30.02 -13.67 -9.59
C LYS A 3 28.60 -13.83 -9.05
N PHE A 4 27.77 -12.80 -9.20
CA PHE A 4 26.35 -12.88 -8.88
C PHE A 4 25.64 -13.60 -10.03
N VAL A 5 24.86 -14.64 -9.71
CA VAL A 5 23.94 -15.26 -10.65
C VAL A 5 22.59 -14.60 -10.42
N SER A 6 22.18 -13.74 -11.36
CA SER A 6 20.83 -13.18 -11.38
C SER A 6 19.90 -14.17 -12.07
N ILE A 7 18.90 -14.66 -11.35
CA ILE A 7 17.84 -15.51 -11.92
C ILE A 7 16.66 -14.59 -12.25
N ALA A 8 16.49 -14.25 -13.52
CA ALA A 8 15.28 -13.58 -14.01
C ALA A 8 14.23 -14.65 -14.30
N LEU A 9 13.23 -14.78 -13.44
CA LEU A 9 12.08 -15.66 -13.67
C LEU A 9 11.07 -14.93 -14.55
N ILE A 10 11.03 -15.26 -15.84
CA ILE A 10 10.04 -14.74 -16.80
C ILE A 10 9.01 -15.85 -17.00
N PHE A 11 7.83 -15.74 -16.40
CA PHE A 11 6.73 -16.68 -16.64
C PHE A 11 5.49 -15.96 -17.17
N SER A 12 5.34 -15.93 -18.49
CA SER A 12 4.06 -15.63 -19.12
C SER A 12 3.23 -16.91 -19.16
N TRP A 13 2.26 -17.02 -18.25
CA TRP A 13 1.14 -17.96 -18.28
C TRP A 13 1.48 -19.42 -18.64
N LEU A 14 1.81 -20.21 -17.62
CA LEU A 14 1.57 -21.65 -17.65
C LEU A 14 1.25 -22.13 -16.24
N MET A 15 0.13 -22.85 -16.10
CA MET A 15 -0.16 -23.64 -14.91
C MET A 15 0.82 -24.80 -14.85
N ALA A 16 1.98 -24.58 -14.24
CA ALA A 16 2.92 -25.62 -13.86
C ALA A 16 3.19 -25.47 -12.37
N GLN A 17 2.72 -26.48 -11.62
CA GLN A 17 3.01 -26.71 -10.22
C GLN A 17 4.48 -27.15 -10.13
N GLU A 18 5.40 -26.20 -9.93
CA GLU A 18 6.81 -26.49 -9.63
C GLU A 18 7.04 -26.27 -8.14
N ASP A 19 7.15 -27.38 -7.41
CA ASP A 19 7.05 -27.40 -5.94
C ASP A 19 8.31 -26.92 -5.21
N VAL A 20 9.46 -26.70 -5.87
CA VAL A 20 10.68 -26.28 -5.15
C VAL A 20 11.60 -25.36 -5.96
N VAL A 21 11.90 -24.18 -5.42
CA VAL A 21 12.99 -23.32 -5.92
C VAL A 21 14.22 -23.46 -5.02
N THR A 22 15.36 -23.88 -5.59
CA THR A 22 16.63 -23.96 -4.86
C THR A 22 17.54 -22.80 -5.23
N LEU A 23 17.92 -21.99 -4.24
CA LEU A 23 18.90 -20.91 -4.44
C LEU A 23 20.30 -21.41 -4.07
N PRO A 24 21.27 -21.38 -5.02
CA PRO A 24 22.63 -21.81 -4.73
C PRO A 24 23.35 -20.83 -3.80
N SER A 25 24.43 -21.29 -3.15
CA SER A 25 25.24 -20.44 -2.28
C SER A 25 25.70 -19.15 -2.99
N GLY A 26 25.45 -18.00 -2.37
CA GLY A 26 25.78 -16.68 -2.94
C GLY A 26 24.81 -16.15 -3.99
N ALA A 27 23.71 -16.86 -4.27
CA ALA A 27 22.64 -16.34 -5.13
C ALA A 27 21.89 -15.17 -4.48
N ARG A 28 21.38 -14.29 -5.33
CA ARG A 28 20.48 -13.21 -4.95
C ARG A 28 19.19 -13.34 -5.75
N LEU A 29 18.07 -13.39 -5.05
CA LEU A 29 16.74 -13.34 -5.64
C LEU A 29 16.17 -11.93 -5.43
N ASP A 30 16.05 -11.18 -6.52
CA ASP A 30 15.42 -9.85 -6.54
C ASP A 30 14.03 -9.97 -7.13
N LEU A 31 13.00 -9.62 -6.35
CA LEU A 31 11.61 -9.67 -6.78
C LEU A 31 11.08 -8.25 -6.94
N PRO A 32 10.58 -7.84 -8.13
CA PRO A 32 9.89 -6.56 -8.24
C PRO A 32 8.62 -6.56 -7.37
N HIS A 33 8.09 -5.37 -7.08
CA HIS A 33 6.88 -5.22 -6.28
C HIS A 33 5.64 -5.90 -6.91
N THR A 34 5.67 -6.17 -8.21
CA THR A 34 4.60 -6.87 -8.95
C THR A 34 4.79 -8.39 -9.07
N ALA A 35 5.92 -8.94 -8.61
CA ALA A 35 6.17 -10.37 -8.75
C ALA A 35 5.42 -11.16 -7.68
N ASN A 36 4.61 -12.11 -8.15
CA ASN A 36 4.02 -13.15 -7.32
C ASN A 36 4.82 -14.43 -7.48
N ILE A 37 5.30 -15.02 -6.36
CA ILE A 37 5.89 -16.36 -6.36
C ILE A 37 4.95 -17.31 -5.63
N ARG A 38 4.52 -18.37 -6.34
CA ARG A 38 3.81 -19.52 -5.77
C ARG A 38 4.71 -20.74 -5.88
N VAL A 39 5.27 -21.18 -4.75
CA VAL A 39 6.15 -22.35 -4.65
C VAL A 39 5.85 -23.10 -3.35
N ASP A 40 5.92 -24.42 -3.40
CA ASP A 40 5.68 -25.28 -2.23
C ASP A 40 6.89 -25.39 -1.30
N THR A 41 8.09 -24.94 -1.70
CA THR A 41 9.27 -24.79 -0.83
C THR A 41 10.30 -23.89 -1.53
N ILE A 42 10.98 -23.02 -0.78
CA ILE A 42 12.24 -22.40 -1.21
C ILE A 42 13.38 -23.01 -0.39
N MET A 43 14.27 -23.75 -1.05
CA MET A 43 15.48 -24.27 -0.42
C MET A 43 16.61 -23.25 -0.54
N VAL A 44 17.16 -22.82 0.60
CA VAL A 44 18.22 -21.80 0.66
C VAL A 44 19.52 -22.45 1.11
N GLN A 45 20.54 -22.45 0.24
CA GLN A 45 21.88 -22.87 0.64
C GLN A 45 22.60 -21.74 1.39
N SER A 46 23.45 -22.12 2.36
CA SER A 46 24.21 -21.17 3.19
C SER A 46 24.90 -20.09 2.33
N GLY A 47 24.69 -18.82 2.69
CA GLY A 47 25.28 -17.66 2.01
C GLY A 47 24.48 -17.06 0.86
N ALA A 48 23.29 -17.58 0.51
CA ALA A 48 22.34 -16.86 -0.33
C ALA A 48 21.75 -15.65 0.41
N THR A 49 21.44 -14.57 -0.31
CA THR A 49 20.91 -13.33 0.25
C THR A 49 19.64 -12.92 -0.48
N PHE A 50 18.59 -12.55 0.25
CA PHE A 50 17.39 -11.96 -0.31
C PHE A 50 17.45 -10.45 -0.11
N ALA A 51 17.13 -9.69 -1.15
CA ALA A 51 16.90 -8.27 -1.03
C ALA A 51 15.44 -8.03 -1.40
N ALA A 52 14.65 -7.65 -0.40
CA ALA A 52 13.34 -7.10 -0.63
C ALA A 52 13.46 -5.58 -0.55
N GLU A 53 12.75 -4.85 -1.41
CA GLU A 53 12.53 -3.43 -1.16
C GLU A 53 11.71 -3.30 0.13
N SER A 54 12.13 -2.36 0.99
CA SER A 54 11.33 -1.96 2.15
C SER A 54 9.91 -1.63 1.65
N PRO A 55 8.86 -2.21 2.26
CA PRO A 55 8.77 -2.68 3.64
C PRO A 55 8.78 -4.21 3.82
N ARG A 56 9.21 -4.98 2.81
CA ARG A 56 9.16 -6.45 2.89
C ARG A 56 10.29 -7.00 3.78
N ASP A 57 9.94 -7.80 4.80
CA ASP A 57 10.88 -8.65 5.52
C ASP A 57 10.53 -10.12 5.24
N PHE A 58 11.45 -10.84 4.59
CA PHE A 58 11.30 -12.26 4.25
C PHE A 58 11.96 -13.19 5.29
N SER A 59 12.52 -12.65 6.37
CA SER A 59 13.32 -13.40 7.35
C SER A 59 12.53 -14.48 8.11
N THR A 60 11.24 -14.26 8.35
CA THR A 60 10.36 -15.19 9.09
C THR A 60 9.86 -16.35 8.24
N ALA A 61 9.59 -16.10 6.96
CA ALA A 61 9.16 -17.09 5.97
C ALA A 61 10.22 -18.16 5.69
N ILE A 62 11.50 -17.78 5.71
CA ILE A 62 12.62 -18.67 5.36
C ILE A 62 12.95 -19.67 6.50
N ALA A 63 12.54 -19.39 7.74
CA ALA A 63 12.93 -20.17 8.91
C ALA A 63 12.18 -21.52 9.08
N THR A 64 11.04 -21.72 8.42
CA THR A 64 10.13 -22.85 8.73
C THR A 64 10.09 -23.96 7.68
N GLY A 65 10.72 -23.80 6.51
CA GLY A 65 10.93 -24.88 5.54
C GLY A 65 9.67 -25.50 4.92
N ASN A 66 8.48 -24.94 5.15
CA ASN A 66 7.23 -25.31 4.48
C ASN A 66 6.87 -24.19 3.50
N GLY A 67 6.41 -24.58 2.30
CA GLY A 67 5.98 -23.71 1.21
C GLY A 67 5.45 -22.36 1.63
N THR A 68 6.28 -21.36 1.39
CA THR A 68 5.93 -19.99 1.72
C THR A 68 5.56 -19.28 0.44
N ILE A 69 4.28 -18.91 0.33
CA ILE A 69 3.84 -17.96 -0.68
C ILE A 69 4.40 -16.59 -0.28
N ILE A 70 5.25 -16.03 -1.15
CA ILE A 70 5.83 -14.70 -0.98
C ILE A 70 5.10 -13.75 -1.92
N THR A 71 4.33 -12.84 -1.35
CA THR A 71 3.48 -11.88 -2.08
C THR A 71 3.79 -10.47 -1.61
N GLY A 72 3.61 -9.48 -2.50
CA GLY A 72 3.74 -8.07 -2.14
C GLY A 72 2.71 -7.67 -1.09
N GLN A 73 3.05 -6.71 -0.22
CA GLN A 73 2.03 -5.98 0.53
C GLN A 73 1.53 -4.83 -0.34
N PRO A 74 0.22 -4.54 -0.37
CA PRO A 74 -0.30 -3.36 -1.02
C PRO A 74 0.30 -2.09 -0.42
N LEU A 75 0.95 -1.27 -1.25
CA LEU A 75 1.55 0.00 -0.85
C LEU A 75 0.66 1.16 -1.28
N VAL A 76 0.50 2.19 -0.44
CA VAL A 76 -0.10 3.44 -0.93
C VAL A 76 0.86 4.09 -1.93
N SER A 77 0.40 4.24 -3.17
CA SER A 77 1.16 4.83 -4.28
C SER A 77 0.83 6.31 -4.51
N SER A 78 -0.41 6.71 -4.24
CA SER A 78 -0.82 8.12 -4.34
C SER A 78 -2.08 8.43 -3.53
N VAL A 79 -2.20 9.68 -3.10
CA VAL A 79 -3.44 10.25 -2.56
C VAL A 79 -3.87 11.39 -3.47
N SER A 80 -5.14 11.42 -3.86
CA SER A 80 -5.70 12.42 -4.77
C SER A 80 -7.16 12.71 -4.43
N SER A 81 -7.89 13.34 -5.35
CA SER A 81 -9.31 13.62 -5.22
C SER A 81 -10.00 13.52 -6.58
N SER A 82 -11.20 12.94 -6.59
CA SER A 82 -12.11 13.02 -7.75
C SER A 82 -12.89 14.34 -7.79
N THR A 83 -12.84 15.12 -6.71
CA THR A 83 -13.38 16.47 -6.67
C THR A 83 -12.45 17.40 -7.47
N SER A 84 -13.04 18.33 -8.22
CA SER A 84 -12.28 19.29 -9.02
C SER A 84 -11.46 20.23 -8.13
N ASP A 85 -10.40 20.82 -8.68
CA ASP A 85 -9.67 21.86 -7.95
C ASP A 85 -10.57 23.08 -7.73
N GLY A 86 -10.44 23.72 -6.57
CA GLY A 86 -11.29 24.84 -6.19
C GLY A 86 -11.45 25.03 -4.69
N ALA A 87 -12.31 25.98 -4.33
CA ALA A 87 -12.65 26.30 -2.95
C ALA A 87 -13.99 25.66 -2.55
N TYR A 88 -14.05 25.09 -1.35
CA TYR A 88 -15.19 24.36 -0.81
C TYR A 88 -15.56 24.90 0.57
N ASN A 89 -16.81 25.29 0.75
CA ASN A 89 -17.31 25.89 1.98
C ASN A 89 -17.97 24.84 2.88
N ALA A 90 -18.29 25.24 4.11
CA ALA A 90 -19.05 24.40 5.04
C ALA A 90 -20.32 23.81 4.39
N GLY A 91 -20.48 22.49 4.51
CA GLY A 91 -21.55 21.71 3.90
C GLY A 91 -21.18 21.07 2.56
N ASP A 92 -20.13 21.57 1.88
CA ASP A 92 -19.66 20.97 0.64
C ASP A 92 -19.03 19.59 0.87
N THR A 93 -19.07 18.75 -0.16
CA THR A 93 -18.49 17.41 -0.14
C THR A 93 -17.24 17.34 -1.01
N VAL A 94 -16.14 16.90 -0.41
CA VAL A 94 -14.87 16.59 -1.09
C VAL A 94 -14.61 15.08 -0.99
N LEU A 95 -14.32 14.43 -2.11
CA LEU A 95 -13.99 13.01 -2.15
C LEU A 95 -12.48 12.84 -2.27
N VAL A 96 -11.86 12.23 -1.27
CA VAL A 96 -10.42 11.93 -1.26
C VAL A 96 -10.22 10.49 -1.68
N THR A 97 -9.26 10.24 -2.56
CA THR A 97 -8.93 8.89 -3.05
C THR A 97 -7.54 8.48 -2.58
N ILE A 98 -7.41 7.22 -2.15
CA ILE A 98 -6.13 6.58 -1.83
C ILE A 98 -5.94 5.43 -2.79
N THR A 99 -4.88 5.49 -3.59
CA THR A 99 -4.53 4.43 -4.55
C THR A 99 -3.41 3.57 -3.98
N PHE A 100 -3.63 2.27 -3.98
CA PHE A 100 -2.67 1.23 -3.64
C PHE A 100 -1.95 0.71 -4.89
N SER A 101 -0.83 0.02 -4.71
CA SER A 101 -0.05 -0.63 -5.78
C SER A 101 -0.78 -1.80 -6.43
N GLU A 102 -1.80 -2.34 -5.77
CA GLU A 102 -2.63 -3.45 -6.21
C GLU A 102 -4.03 -3.37 -5.59
N ASN A 103 -4.91 -4.28 -5.98
CA ASN A 103 -6.28 -4.32 -5.48
C ASN A 103 -6.31 -4.74 -4.00
N VAL A 104 -7.10 -4.03 -3.20
CA VAL A 104 -7.29 -4.33 -1.78
C VAL A 104 -8.75 -4.56 -1.44
N THR A 105 -9.01 -5.47 -0.51
CA THR A 105 -10.29 -5.70 0.14
C THR A 105 -10.31 -4.99 1.48
N VAL A 106 -11.39 -4.27 1.75
CA VAL A 106 -11.60 -3.52 2.99
C VAL A 106 -12.64 -4.21 3.85
N THR A 107 -12.35 -4.41 5.14
CA THR A 107 -13.34 -4.74 6.18
C THR A 107 -13.51 -3.56 7.14
N GLY A 108 -14.73 -3.34 7.62
CA GLY A 108 -15.06 -2.22 8.51
C GLY A 108 -14.88 -0.85 7.85
N THR A 109 -14.52 0.15 8.65
CA THR A 109 -14.43 1.56 8.21
C THR A 109 -13.07 2.15 8.56
N PRO A 110 -12.05 2.02 7.68
CA PRO A 110 -10.82 2.80 7.79
C PRO A 110 -11.11 4.30 7.86
N GLN A 111 -10.21 5.04 8.50
CA GLN A 111 -10.33 6.48 8.67
C GLN A 111 -9.09 7.20 8.14
N LEU A 112 -9.31 8.40 7.58
CA LEU A 112 -8.27 9.30 7.11
C LEU A 112 -8.39 10.63 7.84
N THR A 113 -7.34 11.05 8.55
CA THR A 113 -7.30 12.33 9.26
C THR A 113 -6.75 13.45 8.37
N MET A 114 -7.50 14.54 8.26
CA MET A 114 -7.17 15.72 7.46
C MET A 114 -6.71 16.88 8.33
N GLU A 115 -5.75 17.65 7.84
CA GLU A 115 -5.32 18.91 8.45
C GLU A 115 -6.27 20.02 8.01
N THR A 116 -7.15 20.45 8.92
CA THR A 116 -8.22 21.41 8.64
C THR A 116 -8.22 22.59 9.61
N GLY A 117 -7.06 22.94 10.15
CA GLY A 117 -6.85 24.09 11.03
C GLY A 117 -6.81 23.68 12.50
N SER A 118 -7.51 24.39 13.37
CA SER A 118 -7.46 24.11 14.83
C SER A 118 -8.02 22.74 15.21
N THR A 119 -8.90 22.18 14.38
CA THR A 119 -9.49 20.85 14.55
C THR A 119 -9.38 20.08 13.25
N ASP A 120 -8.85 18.86 13.35
CA ASP A 120 -8.69 17.96 12.22
C ASP A 120 -9.97 17.19 11.90
N ALA A 121 -10.31 17.12 10.62
CA ALA A 121 -11.43 16.32 10.15
C ALA A 121 -11.02 14.84 10.07
N VAL A 122 -11.92 13.94 10.49
CA VAL A 122 -11.75 12.49 10.32
C VAL A 122 -12.73 12.01 9.26
N LEU A 123 -12.20 11.55 8.14
CA LEU A 123 -12.97 11.08 6.99
C LEU A 123 -13.19 9.58 7.12
N ASN A 124 -14.40 9.12 6.82
CA ASN A 124 -14.72 7.71 6.76
C ASN A 124 -14.57 7.18 5.33
N TYR A 125 -14.03 5.96 5.23
CA TYR A 125 -14.08 5.15 4.00
C TYR A 125 -15.54 5.00 3.52
N VAL A 126 -15.76 5.09 2.20
CA VAL A 126 -17.10 4.97 1.59
C VAL A 126 -17.20 3.90 0.50
N SER A 127 -16.15 3.68 -0.31
CA SER A 127 -16.19 2.72 -1.42
C SER A 127 -14.79 2.41 -1.97
N GLY A 128 -14.68 1.37 -2.81
CA GLY A 128 -13.43 1.00 -3.49
C GLY A 128 -12.87 -0.38 -3.16
N SER A 129 -13.45 -1.09 -2.20
CA SER A 129 -13.09 -2.48 -1.87
C SER A 129 -13.14 -3.39 -3.10
N GLY A 130 -12.13 -4.25 -3.24
CA GLY A 130 -11.90 -5.09 -4.41
C GLY A 130 -11.15 -4.39 -5.54
N THR A 131 -10.83 -3.10 -5.40
CA THR A 131 -10.06 -2.31 -6.38
C THR A 131 -8.78 -1.75 -5.75
N ALA A 132 -7.91 -1.17 -6.56
CA ALA A 132 -6.71 -0.49 -6.07
C ALA A 132 -6.99 0.90 -5.49
N THR A 133 -8.18 1.48 -5.67
CA THR A 133 -8.48 2.85 -5.22
C THR A 133 -9.61 2.86 -4.21
N LEU A 134 -9.31 3.34 -3.00
CA LEU A 134 -10.28 3.55 -1.94
C LEU A 134 -10.74 5.00 -1.93
N VAL A 135 -12.01 5.22 -1.62
CA VAL A 135 -12.65 6.53 -1.57
C VAL A 135 -13.04 6.85 -0.13
N PHE A 136 -12.73 8.06 0.29
CA PHE A 136 -13.03 8.66 1.58
C PHE A 136 -13.86 9.92 1.35
N ARG A 137 -14.81 10.19 2.25
CA ARG A 137 -15.70 11.35 2.12
C ARG A 137 -15.46 12.37 3.21
N TYR A 138 -15.19 13.60 2.78
CA TYR A 138 -15.10 14.77 3.63
C TYR A 138 -16.33 15.65 3.42
N ILE A 139 -17.05 15.95 4.49
CA ILE A 139 -18.02 17.05 4.52
C ILE A 139 -17.35 18.19 5.29
N VAL A 140 -17.20 19.34 4.64
CA VAL A 140 -16.58 20.50 5.27
C VAL A 140 -17.44 20.96 6.44
N ALA A 141 -16.88 21.00 7.65
CA ALA A 141 -17.58 21.51 8.82
C ALA A 141 -17.31 23.02 9.00
N SER A 142 -18.21 23.69 9.71
CA SER A 142 -18.01 25.09 10.08
C SER A 142 -16.73 25.24 10.91
N GLY A 143 -15.86 26.16 10.52
CA GLY A 143 -14.59 26.44 11.21
C GLY A 143 -13.40 25.63 10.73
N HIS A 144 -13.60 24.65 9.83
CA HIS A 144 -12.49 24.03 9.12
C HIS A 144 -11.90 25.02 8.11
N THR A 145 -10.58 25.07 8.01
CA THR A 145 -9.87 25.95 7.08
C THR A 145 -8.62 25.25 6.55
N SER A 146 -8.33 25.38 5.25
CA SER A 146 -7.04 25.01 4.69
C SER A 146 -6.78 25.75 3.38
N ALA A 147 -5.61 26.39 3.27
CA ALA A 147 -5.20 27.05 2.03
C ALA A 147 -4.83 26.06 0.92
N ASP A 148 -4.50 24.82 1.30
CA ASP A 148 -4.25 23.69 0.42
C ASP A 148 -4.45 22.39 1.22
N LEU A 149 -5.56 21.70 0.96
CA LEU A 149 -6.02 20.59 1.78
C LEU A 149 -5.03 19.42 1.76
N ALA A 150 -4.59 19.00 2.94
CA ALA A 150 -3.69 17.89 3.14
C ALA A 150 -4.21 16.94 4.24
N TYR A 151 -3.68 15.73 4.28
CA TYR A 151 -3.81 14.86 5.45
C TYR A 151 -2.76 15.21 6.51
N SER A 152 -3.06 14.92 7.77
CA SER A 152 -2.28 15.43 8.92
C SER A 152 -0.85 14.90 8.99
N SER A 153 -0.58 13.69 8.48
CA SER A 153 0.75 13.07 8.48
C SER A 153 0.84 11.85 7.57
N THR A 154 2.04 11.29 7.40
CA THR A 154 2.26 10.02 6.70
C THR A 154 1.55 8.82 7.34
N THR A 155 1.06 8.95 8.58
CA THR A 155 0.33 7.91 9.31
C THR A 155 -1.16 8.24 9.46
N ALA A 156 -1.68 9.20 8.69
CA ALA A 156 -3.07 9.67 8.82
C ALA A 156 -4.14 8.65 8.36
N LEU A 157 -3.75 7.62 7.59
CA LEU A 157 -4.63 6.49 7.28
C LEU A 157 -4.54 5.46 8.41
N ALA A 158 -5.64 5.26 9.12
CA ALA A 158 -5.70 4.42 10.30
C ALA A 158 -6.85 3.41 10.26
N LEU A 159 -6.69 2.35 11.04
CA LEU A 159 -7.68 1.31 11.30
C LEU A 159 -8.07 1.42 12.79
N PRO A 160 -9.18 2.12 13.13
CA PRO A 160 -9.52 2.42 14.53
C PRO A 160 -9.76 1.20 15.42
N GLU A 161 -10.10 0.06 14.81
CA GLU A 161 -10.37 -1.21 15.49
C GLU A 161 -9.54 -2.33 14.86
N SER A 162 -9.13 -3.32 15.67
CA SER A 162 -8.29 -4.43 15.20
C SER A 162 -8.96 -5.38 14.20
N THR A 163 -10.30 -5.31 14.10
CA THR A 163 -11.13 -6.10 13.17
C THR A 163 -11.17 -5.49 11.76
N ILE A 164 -10.79 -4.22 11.62
CA ILE A 164 -10.73 -3.49 10.36
C ILE A 164 -9.45 -3.89 9.64
N LYS A 165 -9.57 -4.19 8.35
CA LYS A 165 -8.46 -4.65 7.50
C LYS A 165 -8.51 -3.94 6.15
N ILE A 166 -7.32 -3.68 5.62
CA ILE A 166 -7.08 -3.39 4.21
C ILE A 166 -6.07 -4.43 3.78
N GLN A 167 -6.48 -5.40 2.98
CA GLN A 167 -5.67 -6.56 2.62
C GLN A 167 -5.75 -6.89 1.14
N ASP A 168 -4.74 -7.54 0.57
CA ASP A 168 -4.84 -8.12 -0.77
C ASP A 168 -5.69 -9.41 -0.79
N ASN A 169 -5.74 -10.09 -1.94
CA ASN A 169 -6.46 -11.36 -2.09
C ASN A 169 -5.75 -12.58 -1.46
N LEU A 170 -4.55 -12.38 -0.91
CA LEU A 170 -3.72 -13.39 -0.24
C LEU A 170 -3.56 -13.09 1.25
N VAL A 171 -4.39 -12.17 1.78
CA VAL A 171 -4.50 -11.82 3.20
C VAL A 171 -3.24 -11.08 3.73
N ASN A 172 -2.48 -10.43 2.85
CA ASN A 172 -1.40 -9.54 3.25
C ASN A 172 -1.95 -8.18 3.63
N ASP A 173 -1.59 -7.70 4.83
CA ASP A 173 -1.96 -6.36 5.30
C ASP A 173 -1.32 -5.28 4.41
N GLY A 174 -2.11 -4.27 4.07
CA GLY A 174 -1.66 -3.10 3.34
C GLY A 174 -0.77 -2.20 4.20
N VAL A 175 0.25 -1.61 3.57
CA VAL A 175 1.14 -0.63 4.18
C VAL A 175 0.48 0.73 4.09
N LEU A 176 0.05 1.24 5.23
CA LEU A 176 -0.80 2.43 5.32
C LEU A 176 -0.01 3.75 5.34
N THR A 177 1.31 3.69 5.15
CA THR A 177 2.15 4.89 5.09
C THR A 177 1.82 5.69 3.83
N LEU A 178 1.33 6.91 4.03
CA LEU A 178 1.04 7.84 2.95
C LEU A 178 2.32 8.56 2.49
N PRO A 179 2.35 9.10 1.26
CA PRO A 179 3.38 10.06 0.86
C PRO A 179 3.51 11.21 1.87
N VAL A 180 4.67 11.86 1.92
CA VAL A 180 4.83 13.04 2.78
C VAL A 180 3.89 14.15 2.29
N PRO A 181 3.08 14.79 3.16
CA PRO A 181 2.22 15.91 2.75
C PRO A 181 3.02 16.98 2.00
N GLY A 182 2.53 17.38 0.81
CA GLY A 182 3.19 18.33 -0.08
C GLY A 182 4.26 17.74 -1.00
N ALA A 183 4.69 16.49 -0.80
CA ALA A 183 5.58 15.78 -1.72
C ALA A 183 4.81 15.20 -2.92
N THR A 184 5.53 14.82 -3.98
CA THR A 184 4.95 14.12 -5.14
C THR A 184 4.06 12.96 -4.69
N ASN A 185 2.91 12.79 -5.36
CA ASN A 185 1.87 11.80 -5.05
C ASN A 185 1.06 12.05 -3.76
N SER A 186 1.32 13.12 -3.00
CA SER A 186 0.45 13.55 -1.89
C SER A 186 -0.77 14.34 -2.40
N LEU A 187 -1.79 14.49 -1.55
CA LEU A 187 -3.02 15.21 -1.92
C LEU A 187 -2.72 16.65 -2.34
N ALA A 188 -2.03 17.41 -1.48
CA ALA A 188 -1.66 18.82 -1.72
C ALA A 188 -0.74 19.00 -2.95
N ALA A 189 0.05 17.98 -3.32
CA ALA A 189 0.84 18.05 -4.55
C ALA A 189 0.02 17.71 -5.80
N ASN A 190 -1.02 16.89 -5.67
CA ASN A 190 -1.80 16.37 -6.79
C ASN A 190 -3.03 17.21 -7.10
N LYS A 191 -3.53 17.98 -6.13
CA LYS A 191 -4.80 18.72 -6.19
C LYS A 191 -4.64 20.07 -5.50
N ALA A 192 -5.37 21.07 -5.99
CA ALA A 192 -5.45 22.40 -5.39
C ALA A 192 -6.85 22.58 -4.78
N LEU A 193 -7.02 22.12 -3.54
CA LEU A 193 -8.29 22.14 -2.82
C LEU A 193 -8.19 23.12 -1.65
N VAL A 194 -9.04 24.14 -1.64
CA VAL A 194 -9.10 25.16 -0.57
C VAL A 194 -10.36 24.95 0.25
N ILE A 195 -10.23 25.02 1.58
CA ILE A 195 -11.32 24.89 2.56
C ILE A 195 -11.47 26.18 3.34
#